data_AF-A0A350UJU9-F1
#
_entry.id   AF-A0A350UJU9-F1
#
_cell.length_a   1.000
_cell.length_b   1.000
_cell.length_c   1.000
_cell.angle_alpha   90.00
_cell.angle_beta   90.00
_cell.angle_gamma   90.00
#
_symmetry.space_group_name_H-M   'P 1'
#
loop_
_entity.id
_entity.type
_entity.pdbx_description
1 polymer ?
#
loop_
_entity_poly.entity_id
_entity_poly.type
_entity_poly.pdbx_seq_one_letter_code
_entity_poly.pdbx_strand_id
1 'polypeptide(L)'
;LRNAVAGDEAALYNALLLSLRDAARVPGRKVVIVFSNGPDTASMVAPDDVRAVAEDEGIPIYVISTSDVNRDPVSTNVFRRLASRTGGKSFFAKTWQKQVEAFESIREDLGNSYTVTYYPQPNPNEGFRKISVEILSDAARRYRVSARPGYRPRTT
;
A
#
# COMPACT_ATOMS: atom_id res chain seq x y z
N LEU A 1 11.50 21.13 4.49
CA LEU A 1 12.12 19.79 4.27
C LEU A 1 13.12 19.58 5.39
N ARG A 2 12.97 18.52 6.21
CA ARG A 2 14.00 18.14 7.21
C ARG A 2 15.24 17.64 6.47
N ASN A 3 16.43 17.92 6.99
CA ASN A 3 17.69 17.39 6.46
C ASN A 3 17.62 15.85 6.47
N ALA A 4 17.71 15.24 5.29
CA ALA A 4 17.82 13.79 5.16
C ALA A 4 19.28 13.39 5.41
N VAL A 5 19.51 12.54 6.40
CA VAL A 5 20.82 11.95 6.67
C VAL A 5 20.84 10.57 6.03
N ALA A 6 21.81 10.32 5.16
CA ALA A 6 22.03 8.98 4.63
C ALA A 6 22.64 8.11 5.73
N GLY A 7 21.87 7.12 6.20
CA GLY A 7 22.36 6.06 7.08
C GLY A 7 22.90 4.88 6.27
N ASP A 8 23.76 4.07 6.90
CA ASP A 8 24.34 2.86 6.28
C ASP A 8 23.34 1.69 6.26
N GLU A 9 22.34 1.73 7.15
CA GLU A 9 21.31 0.72 7.32
C GLU A 9 19.91 1.22 6.91
N ALA A 10 19.11 0.35 6.30
CA ALA A 10 17.74 0.63 5.91
C ALA A 10 16.75 -0.16 6.79
N ALA A 11 16.08 0.53 7.71
CA ALA A 11 14.99 0.00 8.55
C ALA A 11 13.61 0.47 8.04
N LEU A 12 13.33 0.15 6.77
CA LEU A 12 12.12 0.48 6.04
C LEU A 12 10.84 0.00 6.73
N TYR A 13 10.79 -1.25 7.19
CA TYR A 13 9.58 -1.82 7.79
C TYR A 13 9.28 -1.20 9.16
N ASN A 14 10.31 -0.92 9.96
CA ASN A 14 10.16 -0.17 11.21
C ASN A 14 9.60 1.24 10.94
N ALA A 15 10.19 1.96 10.00
CA ALA A 15 9.74 3.31 9.63
C ALA A 15 8.30 3.30 9.11
N LEU A 16 7.94 2.30 8.31
CA LEU A 16 6.57 2.10 7.84
C LEU A 16 5.59 1.85 8.98
N LEU A 17 5.92 0.98 9.93
CA LEU A 17 5.06 0.69 11.06
C LEU A 17 4.78 1.95 11.90
N LEU A 18 5.81 2.74 12.18
CA LEU A 18 5.68 4.01 12.88
C LEU A 18 4.82 5.00 12.10
N SER A 19 5.09 5.14 10.79
CA SER A 19 4.33 6.03 9.91
C SER A 19 2.85 5.64 9.83
N LEU A 20 2.54 4.34 9.79
CA LEU A 20 1.17 3.84 9.80
C LEU A 20 0.46 4.16 11.11
N ARG A 21 1.13 3.99 12.26
CA ARG A 21 0.57 4.32 13.58
C ARG A 21 0.28 5.81 13.72
N ASP A 22 1.17 6.66 13.21
CA ASP A 22 0.95 8.11 13.22
C ASP A 22 -0.18 8.50 12.26
N ALA A 23 -0.18 7.95 11.05
CA ALA A 23 -1.25 8.17 10.07
C ALA A 23 -2.61 7.66 10.58
N ALA A 24 -2.65 6.57 11.34
CA ALA A 24 -3.88 6.03 11.96
C ALA A 24 -4.60 7.09 12.80
N ARG A 25 -3.85 7.97 13.48
CA ARG A 25 -4.39 9.06 14.32
C ARG A 25 -4.95 10.24 13.52
N VAL A 26 -4.59 10.37 12.24
CA VAL A 26 -5.08 11.46 11.39
C VAL A 26 -6.46 11.09 10.82
N PRO A 27 -7.49 11.95 11.01
CA PRO A 27 -8.80 11.72 10.44
C PRO A 27 -8.81 11.95 8.92
N GLY A 28 -9.74 11.29 8.23
CA GLY A 28 -9.93 11.44 6.79
C GLY A 28 -9.14 10.44 5.94
N ARG A 29 -9.11 10.69 4.63
CA ARG A 29 -8.45 9.83 3.65
C ARG A 29 -6.94 9.99 3.76
N LYS A 30 -6.25 8.87 3.96
CA LYS A 30 -4.81 8.81 4.14
C LYS A 30 -4.20 7.71 3.29
N VAL A 31 -2.98 7.96 2.85
CA VAL A 31 -2.14 7.02 2.12
C VAL A 31 -0.70 7.19 2.59
N VAL A 32 0.07 6.11 2.53
CA VAL A 32 1.50 6.15 2.82
C VAL A 32 2.24 5.91 1.52
N ILE A 33 3.13 6.83 1.16
CA ILE A 33 4.00 6.70 -0.03
C ILE A 33 5.42 6.48 0.47
N VAL A 34 6.04 5.41 0.02
CA VAL A 34 7.36 4.94 0.45
C VAL A 34 8.33 5.05 -0.69
N PHE A 35 9.49 5.65 -0.45
CA PHE A 35 10.63 5.62 -1.36
C PHE A 35 11.68 4.68 -0.81
N SER A 36 12.09 3.68 -1.60
CA SER A 36 13.16 2.77 -1.20
C SER A 36 14.13 2.49 -2.34
N ASN A 37 15.42 2.47 -2.04
CA ASN A 37 16.49 2.18 -2.99
C ASN A 37 17.03 0.75 -2.88
N GLY A 38 16.51 -0.09 -1.99
CA GLY A 38 17.00 -1.45 -1.82
C GLY A 38 16.23 -2.30 -0.80
N PRO A 39 16.72 -3.52 -0.53
CA PRO A 39 16.19 -4.37 0.52
C PRO A 39 16.32 -3.70 1.88
N ASP A 40 15.38 -4.03 2.76
CA ASP A 40 15.50 -3.72 4.18
C ASP A 40 16.60 -4.59 4.81
N THR A 41 17.51 -3.96 5.55
CA THR A 41 18.68 -4.64 6.15
C THR A 41 18.72 -4.59 7.67
N ALA A 42 17.89 -3.76 8.30
CA ALA A 42 17.96 -3.47 9.72
C ALA A 42 16.60 -3.46 10.45
N SER A 43 15.49 -3.76 9.77
CA SER A 43 14.22 -3.88 10.49
C SER A 43 14.17 -5.14 11.33
N MET A 44 13.67 -4.99 12.55
CA MET A 44 13.31 -6.09 13.44
C MET A 44 11.85 -6.54 13.24
N VAL A 45 11.13 -5.88 12.34
CA VAL A 45 9.71 -6.12 12.04
C VAL A 45 9.57 -6.79 10.69
N ALA A 46 8.72 -7.82 10.61
CA ALA A 46 8.45 -8.51 9.36
C ALA A 46 7.56 -7.65 8.44
N PRO A 47 7.75 -7.73 7.10
CA PRO A 47 6.89 -7.02 6.15
C PRO A 47 5.40 -7.40 6.27
N ASP A 48 5.10 -8.62 6.73
CA ASP A 48 3.74 -9.08 6.94
C ASP A 48 3.04 -8.42 8.14
N ASP A 49 3.79 -8.02 9.17
CA ASP A 49 3.23 -7.30 10.32
C ASP A 49 2.86 -5.88 9.92
N VAL A 50 3.74 -5.21 9.16
CA VAL A 50 3.47 -3.89 8.58
C VAL A 50 2.22 -3.94 7.69
N ARG A 51 2.13 -4.98 6.86
CA ARG A 51 0.96 -5.22 6.01
C ARG A 51 -0.31 -5.39 6.82
N ALA A 52 -0.28 -6.21 7.88
CA ALA A 52 -1.45 -6.46 8.72
C ALA A 52 -1.97 -5.16 9.35
N VAL A 53 -1.07 -4.33 9.90
CA VAL A 53 -1.46 -3.03 10.48
C VAL A 53 -2.05 -2.11 9.40
N ALA A 54 -1.45 -2.04 8.22
CA ALA A 54 -1.98 -1.23 7.13
C ALA A 54 -3.34 -1.71 6.61
N GLU A 55 -3.58 -3.02 6.57
CA GLU A 55 -4.88 -3.62 6.25
C GLU A 55 -5.94 -3.23 7.29
N ASP A 56 -5.63 -3.38 8.58
CA ASP A 56 -6.56 -3.17 9.70
C ASP A 56 -6.89 -1.68 9.91
N GLU A 57 -5.90 -0.80 9.71
CA GLU A 57 -6.09 0.66 9.73
C GLU A 57 -6.68 1.19 8.42
N GLY A 58 -6.66 0.37 7.38
CA GLY A 58 -7.15 0.77 6.08
C GLY A 58 -6.35 1.92 5.49
N ILE A 59 -5.04 1.76 5.42
CA ILE A 59 -4.13 2.77 4.87
C ILE A 59 -3.43 2.16 3.65
N PRO A 60 -3.77 2.57 2.41
CA PRO A 60 -3.08 2.12 1.22
C PRO A 60 -1.59 2.51 1.25
N ILE A 61 -0.73 1.55 0.90
CA ILE A 61 0.71 1.76 0.77
C ILE A 61 1.09 1.79 -0.71
N TYR A 62 1.71 2.88 -1.12
CA TYR A 62 2.37 3.00 -2.42
C TYR A 62 3.87 2.91 -2.23
N VAL A 63 4.54 2.09 -3.04
CA VAL A 63 6.00 1.93 -2.99
C VAL A 63 6.59 2.42 -4.29
N ILE A 64 7.55 3.34 -4.22
CA ILE A 64 8.37 3.77 -5.36
C ILE A 64 9.79 3.29 -5.08
N SER A 65 10.21 2.26 -5.81
CA SER A 65 11.55 1.71 -5.70
C SER A 65 12.46 2.23 -6.82
N THR A 66 13.69 2.62 -6.49
CA THR A 66 14.71 2.97 -7.50
C THR A 66 15.54 1.76 -7.96
N SER A 67 15.28 0.58 -7.39
CA SER A 67 15.99 -0.67 -7.72
C SER A 67 15.43 -1.33 -8.98
N ASP A 68 16.23 -2.18 -9.63
CA ASP A 68 15.72 -3.03 -10.71
C ASP A 68 14.90 -4.19 -10.14
N VAL A 69 13.77 -4.47 -10.79
CA VAL A 69 12.94 -5.65 -10.51
C VAL A 69 13.75 -6.94 -10.63
N ASN A 70 14.67 -6.99 -11.60
CA ASN A 70 15.49 -8.18 -11.87
C ASN A 70 16.70 -8.32 -10.93
N ARG A 71 17.13 -7.22 -10.30
CA ARG A 71 18.30 -7.21 -9.41
C ARG A 71 17.97 -7.77 -8.04
N ASP A 72 16.75 -7.53 -7.57
CA ASP A 72 16.24 -8.07 -6.31
C ASP A 72 14.77 -8.48 -6.46
N PRO A 73 14.53 -9.71 -6.95
CA PRO A 73 13.17 -10.22 -7.12
C PRO A 73 12.47 -10.48 -5.79
N VAL A 74 13.21 -10.74 -4.70
CA VAL A 74 12.64 -11.00 -3.38
C VAL A 74 12.01 -9.72 -2.83
N SER A 75 12.78 -8.63 -2.75
CA SER A 75 12.27 -7.34 -2.26
C SER A 75 11.16 -6.80 -3.16
N THR A 76 11.31 -6.96 -4.47
CA THR A 76 10.26 -6.58 -5.43
C THR A 76 8.94 -7.30 -5.15
N ASN A 77 8.98 -8.62 -4.91
CA ASN A 77 7.79 -9.39 -4.60
C ASN A 77 7.19 -8.98 -3.24
N VAL A 78 8.02 -8.65 -2.25
CA VAL A 78 7.56 -8.12 -0.97
C VAL A 78 6.85 -6.78 -1.15
N PHE A 79 7.46 -5.83 -1.85
CA PHE A 79 6.84 -4.52 -2.12
C PHE A 79 5.53 -4.64 -2.89
N ARG A 80 5.47 -5.52 -3.89
CA ARG A 80 4.25 -5.77 -4.66
C ARG A 80 3.14 -6.35 -3.77
N ARG A 81 3.46 -7.31 -2.91
CA ARG A 81 2.49 -7.90 -1.97
C ARG A 81 2.01 -6.91 -0.91
N LEU A 82 2.91 -6.10 -0.37
CA LEU A 82 2.60 -5.08 0.62
C LEU A 82 1.63 -4.03 0.05
N ALA A 83 1.92 -3.53 -1.16
CA ALA A 83 1.11 -2.53 -1.83
C ALA A 83 -0.26 -3.11 -2.26
N SER A 84 -0.28 -4.25 -2.95
CA SER A 84 -1.52 -4.80 -3.51
C SER A 84 -2.52 -5.21 -2.44
N ARG A 85 -2.06 -5.72 -1.29
CA ARG A 85 -2.95 -6.12 -0.19
C ARG A 85 -3.53 -4.94 0.59
N THR A 86 -2.93 -3.77 0.52
CA THR A 86 -3.43 -2.55 1.16
C THR A 86 -4.28 -1.68 0.21
N GLY A 87 -4.38 -2.08 -1.06
CA GLY A 87 -5.10 -1.34 -2.11
C GLY A 87 -4.25 -0.30 -2.85
N GLY A 88 -2.94 -0.24 -2.57
CA GLY A 88 -1.99 0.62 -3.27
C GLY A 88 -1.21 -0.12 -4.38
N LYS A 89 -0.15 0.51 -4.87
CA LYS A 89 0.68 -0.01 -5.99
C LYS A 89 2.18 0.15 -5.74
N SER A 90 2.97 -0.74 -6.33
CA SER A 90 4.42 -0.66 -6.35
C SER A 90 4.92 -0.21 -7.74
N PHE A 91 5.79 0.78 -7.79
CA PHE A 91 6.45 1.30 -8.98
C PHE A 91 7.94 1.07 -8.89
N PHE A 92 8.57 0.71 -10.01
CA PHE A 92 10.02 0.49 -10.10
C PHE A 92 10.60 1.50 -11.08
N ALA A 93 11.05 2.61 -10.51
CA ALA A 93 11.35 3.86 -11.20
C ALA A 93 12.83 4.24 -11.01
N LYS A 94 13.69 3.71 -11.87
CA LYS A 94 15.13 3.99 -11.88
C LYS A 94 15.49 5.39 -12.39
N THR A 95 14.67 5.92 -13.29
CA THR A 95 14.92 7.21 -13.93
C THR A 95 13.97 8.25 -13.36
N TRP A 96 14.41 9.50 -13.39
CA TRP A 96 13.58 10.63 -12.98
C TRP A 96 12.24 10.64 -13.71
N GLN A 97 12.23 10.37 -15.02
CA GLN A 97 11.01 10.30 -15.82
C GLN A 97 10.02 9.26 -15.29
N LYS A 98 10.49 8.04 -14.96
CA LYS A 98 9.64 7.00 -14.37
C LYS A 98 9.15 7.34 -12.98
N GLN A 99 9.92 8.12 -12.21
CA GLN A 99 9.50 8.58 -10.89
C GLN A 99 8.35 9.59 -11.04
N VAL A 100 8.47 10.52 -11.99
CA VAL A 100 7.39 11.44 -12.35
C VAL A 100 6.14 10.65 -12.76
N GLU A 101 6.25 9.71 -13.70
CA GLU A 101 5.13 8.84 -14.11
C GLU A 101 4.47 8.10 -12.94
N ALA A 102 5.28 7.58 -11.99
CA ALA A 102 4.76 6.93 -10.80
C ALA A 102 3.96 7.90 -9.92
N PHE A 103 4.47 9.12 -9.69
CA PHE A 103 3.74 10.14 -8.94
C PHE A 103 2.46 10.57 -9.65
N GLU A 104 2.46 10.69 -10.96
CA GLU A 104 1.25 11.02 -11.73
C GLU A 104 0.20 9.92 -11.61
N SER A 105 0.60 8.65 -11.71
CA SER A 105 -0.31 7.52 -11.50
C SER A 105 -0.87 7.50 -10.08
N ILE A 106 -0.06 7.81 -9.06
CA ILE A 106 -0.54 7.90 -7.67
C ILE A 106 -1.53 9.06 -7.55
N ARG A 107 -1.21 10.24 -8.09
CA ARG A 107 -2.10 11.41 -8.08
C ARG A 107 -3.45 11.08 -8.72
N GLU A 108 -3.46 10.38 -9.86
CA GLU A 108 -4.68 9.95 -10.52
C GLU A 108 -5.47 8.96 -9.67
N ASP A 109 -4.82 7.98 -9.03
CA ASP A 109 -5.47 7.02 -8.12
C ASP A 109 -6.10 7.74 -6.90
N LEU A 110 -5.42 8.75 -6.35
CA LEU A 110 -5.92 9.55 -5.23
C LEU A 110 -7.08 10.48 -5.64
N GLY A 111 -7.04 11.01 -6.86
CA GLY A 111 -8.12 11.82 -7.45
C GLY A 111 -9.38 10.99 -7.74
N ASN A 112 -9.20 9.74 -8.17
CA ASN A 112 -10.27 8.81 -8.52
C ASN A 112 -10.57 7.79 -7.39
N SER A 113 -10.36 8.20 -6.14
CA SER A 113 -10.63 7.41 -4.96
C SER A 113 -12.08 7.56 -4.50
N TYR A 114 -12.79 6.45 -4.38
CA TYR A 114 -14.17 6.40 -3.89
C TYR A 114 -14.25 5.63 -2.57
N THR A 115 -15.21 6.01 -1.71
CA THR A 115 -15.52 5.30 -0.47
C THR A 115 -16.87 4.62 -0.63
N VAL A 116 -16.90 3.30 -0.53
CA VAL A 116 -18.11 2.48 -0.60
C VAL A 116 -18.33 1.84 0.76
N THR A 117 -19.53 2.04 1.31
CA THR A 117 -19.93 1.43 2.58
C THR A 117 -21.00 0.39 2.28
N TYR A 118 -20.88 -0.77 2.92
CA TYR A 118 -21.89 -1.82 2.83
C TYR A 118 -22.08 -2.47 4.20
N TYR A 119 -23.27 -3.01 4.44
CA TYR A 119 -23.56 -3.78 5.65
C TYR A 119 -23.48 -5.27 5.31
N PRO A 120 -22.48 -6.01 5.85
CA PRO A 120 -22.41 -7.44 5.63
C PRO A 120 -23.57 -8.15 6.33
N GLN A 121 -24.08 -9.21 5.70
CA GLN A 121 -25.01 -10.13 6.36
C GLN A 121 -24.31 -10.82 7.56
N PRO A 122 -25.07 -11.28 8.58
CA PRO A 122 -24.52 -12.04 9.69
C PRO A 122 -23.64 -13.19 9.19
N ASN A 123 -22.41 -13.26 9.69
CA ASN A 123 -21.43 -14.23 9.25
C ASN A 123 -20.63 -14.72 10.46
N PRO A 124 -20.61 -16.04 10.75
CA PRO A 124 -19.89 -16.61 11.89
C PRO A 124 -18.36 -16.59 11.71
N ASN A 125 -17.85 -16.26 10.52
CA ASN A 125 -16.42 -16.11 10.29
C ASN A 125 -15.89 -14.84 10.95
N GLU A 126 -15.11 -15.01 12.02
CA GLU A 126 -14.35 -13.94 12.70
C GLU A 126 -13.01 -13.62 12.01
N GLY A 127 -12.60 -14.44 11.03
CA GLY A 127 -11.38 -14.25 10.27
C GLY A 127 -11.49 -13.21 9.14
N PHE A 128 -10.49 -13.22 8.25
CA PHE A 128 -10.45 -12.31 7.10
C PHE A 128 -11.65 -12.53 6.16
N ARG A 129 -12.35 -11.44 5.83
CA ARG A 129 -13.51 -11.43 4.94
C ARG A 129 -13.12 -10.77 3.63
N LYS A 130 -13.13 -11.56 2.56
CA LYS A 130 -12.79 -11.08 1.21
C LYS A 130 -13.87 -10.15 0.67
N ILE A 131 -13.45 -9.09 0.00
CA ILE A 131 -14.32 -8.18 -0.76
C ILE A 131 -13.88 -8.22 -2.23
N SER A 132 -14.85 -8.26 -3.14
CA SER A 132 -14.66 -7.97 -4.57
C SER A 132 -15.46 -6.73 -4.91
N VAL A 133 -14.88 -5.83 -5.70
CA VAL A 133 -15.55 -4.65 -6.22
C VAL A 133 -15.52 -4.74 -7.73
N GLU A 134 -16.71 -4.80 -8.33
CA GLU A 134 -16.89 -4.91 -9.77
C GLU A 134 -17.78 -3.76 -10.23
N ILE A 135 -17.35 -3.10 -11.31
CA ILE A 135 -18.16 -2.06 -11.96
C ILE A 135 -18.96 -2.78 -13.05
N LEU A 136 -20.28 -2.81 -12.87
CA LEU A 136 -21.21 -3.31 -13.87
C LEU A 136 -21.29 -2.27 -15.00
N SER A 137 -20.52 -2.46 -16.08
CA SER A 137 -20.50 -1.53 -17.22
C SER A 137 -21.18 -2.12 -18.44
N ASP A 138 -22.03 -1.34 -19.10
CA ASP A 138 -22.52 -1.63 -20.45
C ASP A 138 -21.45 -1.22 -21.50
N ALA A 139 -20.80 -2.24 -22.04
CA ALA A 139 -20.21 -2.36 -23.39
C ALA A 139 -19.18 -1.36 -23.97
N ALA A 140 -18.76 -0.24 -23.35
CA ALA A 140 -17.82 0.69 -24.03
C ALA A 140 -16.60 1.20 -23.24
N ARG A 141 -16.54 1.04 -21.91
CA ARG A 141 -15.44 1.57 -21.09
C ARG A 141 -14.84 0.49 -20.20
N ARG A 142 -13.54 0.22 -20.36
CA ARG A 142 -12.77 -0.63 -19.44
C ARG A 142 -12.31 0.20 -18.25
N TYR A 143 -12.92 -0.04 -17.10
CA TYR A 143 -12.47 0.53 -15.84
C TYR A 143 -11.45 -0.40 -15.17
N ARG A 144 -10.43 0.20 -14.54
CA ARG A 144 -9.52 -0.54 -13.67
C ARG A 144 -9.93 -0.28 -12.23
N VAL A 145 -10.44 -1.31 -11.56
CA VAL A 145 -10.82 -1.22 -10.15
C VAL A 145 -9.64 -1.68 -9.29
N SER A 146 -9.24 -0.84 -8.33
CA SER A 146 -8.34 -1.23 -7.25
C SER A 146 -9.09 -1.03 -5.94
N ALA A 147 -9.17 -2.08 -5.15
CA ALA A 147 -9.81 -2.07 -3.84
C ALA A 147 -9.00 -2.95 -2.89
N ARG A 148 -9.21 -2.77 -1.58
CA ARG A 148 -8.66 -3.69 -0.60
C ARG A 148 -9.24 -5.08 -0.85
N PRO A 149 -8.45 -6.15 -0.71
CA PRO A 149 -8.91 -7.52 -0.93
C PRO A 149 -9.95 -7.97 0.10
N GLY A 150 -10.12 -7.23 1.20
CA GLY A 150 -11.02 -7.58 2.29
C GLY A 150 -10.70 -6.81 3.57
N TYR A 151 -11.24 -7.28 4.68
CA TYR A 151 -11.08 -6.72 6.01
C TYR A 151 -11.16 -7.82 7.07
N ARG A 152 -10.67 -7.52 8.27
CA ARG A 152 -10.98 -8.30 9.47
C ARG A 152 -12.05 -7.59 10.29
N PRO A 153 -13.09 -8.29 10.76
CA PRO A 153 -13.99 -7.73 11.76
C PRO A 153 -13.18 -7.30 12.97
N ARG A 154 -13.44 -6.09 13.50
CA ARG A 154 -12.90 -5.73 14.81
C ARG A 154 -13.75 -6.42 15.86
N THR A 155 -13.14 -7.27 16.67
CA THR A 155 -13.77 -7.77 17.89
C THR A 155 -14.07 -6.55 18.76
N THR A 156 -15.35 -6.32 19.03
CA THR A 156 -15.80 -5.21 19.88
C THR A 156 -15.71 -5.63 21.34
#